data_AF-A0A6P5SIE1-F1
#
_entry.id   AF-A0A6P5SIE1-F1
#
_cell.length_a   1.000
_cell.length_b   1.000
_cell.length_c   1.000
_cell.angle_alpha   90.00
_cell.angle_beta   90.00
_cell.angle_gamma   90.00
#
_symmetry.space_group_name_H-M   'P 1'
#
loop_
_entity.id
_entity.type
_entity.pdbx_description
1 polymer ?
#
loop_
_entity_poly.entity_id
_entity_poly.type
_entity_poly.pdbx_seq_one_letter_code
_entity_poly.pdbx_strand_id
1 'polypeptide(L)'
;MAGGSSSILVLVAMVVLTLDQTSLQVSAWLGGTVYLRITNQLEPSNAIVTVHCKSGDDDLGDHLVALGETYKFTFKNNSWDTTLFFCNFDWVSSSLGKSVSGTIDIYKAKRDQERCVHHCNWLILETGLYSYTLRTKFWENLYSWPQ
;
A
#
# COMPACT_ATOMS: atom_id res chain seq x y z
N MET A 1 -47.96 -39.14 1.34
CA MET A 1 -47.20 -38.58 2.48
C MET A 1 -45.86 -38.09 1.94
N ALA A 2 -45.73 -36.78 1.78
CA ALA A 2 -44.61 -36.13 1.13
C ALA A 2 -43.45 -35.96 2.13
N GLY A 3 -42.30 -36.56 1.83
CA GLY A 3 -41.11 -36.55 2.69
C GLY A 3 -39.85 -36.10 1.95
N GLY A 4 -39.96 -35.07 1.10
CA GLY A 4 -38.87 -34.64 0.21
C GLY A 4 -38.66 -33.13 0.13
N SER A 5 -39.08 -32.37 1.16
CA SER A 5 -39.03 -30.91 1.14
C SER A 5 -37.93 -30.34 2.05
N SER A 6 -37.76 -30.91 3.25
CA SER A 6 -36.87 -30.34 4.27
C SER A 6 -35.39 -30.38 3.90
N SER A 7 -34.88 -31.51 3.37
CA SER A 7 -33.45 -31.63 3.04
C SER A 7 -33.03 -30.79 1.84
N ILE A 8 -33.91 -30.64 0.84
CA ILE A 8 -33.67 -29.77 -0.33
C ILE A 8 -33.71 -28.31 0.09
N LEU A 9 -34.67 -27.92 0.95
CA LEU A 9 -34.73 -26.56 1.50
C LEU A 9 -33.50 -26.22 2.34
N VAL A 10 -32.97 -27.17 3.11
CA VAL A 10 -31.73 -26.99 3.89
C VAL A 10 -30.51 -26.87 2.97
N LEU A 11 -30.40 -27.68 1.91
CA LEU A 11 -29.33 -27.57 0.92
C LEU A 11 -29.41 -26.26 0.13
N VAL A 12 -30.60 -25.84 -0.28
CA VAL A 12 -30.81 -24.56 -0.98
C VAL A 12 -30.54 -23.39 -0.04
N ALA A 13 -30.95 -23.45 1.23
CA ALA A 13 -30.64 -22.42 2.22
C ALA A 13 -29.13 -22.32 2.50
N MET A 14 -28.40 -23.44 2.60
CA MET A 14 -26.94 -23.42 2.74
C MET A 14 -26.25 -22.84 1.49
N VAL A 15 -26.72 -23.17 0.29
CA VAL A 15 -26.19 -22.59 -0.96
C VAL A 15 -26.50 -21.09 -1.05
N VAL A 16 -27.69 -20.64 -0.66
CA VAL A 16 -28.07 -19.22 -0.64
C VAL A 16 -27.29 -18.44 0.42
N LEU A 17 -27.03 -19.01 1.59
CA LEU A 17 -26.17 -18.40 2.63
C LEU A 17 -24.69 -18.33 2.22
N THR A 18 -24.23 -19.18 1.29
CA THR A 18 -22.91 -19.03 0.65
C THR A 18 -22.90 -18.05 -0.52
N LEU A 19 -24.05 -17.82 -1.18
CA LEU A 19 -24.20 -16.85 -2.26
C LEU A 19 -24.37 -15.41 -1.77
N ASP A 20 -24.81 -15.23 -0.52
CA ASP A 20 -24.92 -13.92 0.15
C ASP A 20 -23.64 -13.51 0.88
N GLN A 21 -22.58 -14.31 0.78
CA GLN A 21 -21.25 -13.78 0.92
C GLN A 21 -20.89 -13.11 -0.40
N THR A 22 -20.98 -11.78 -0.44
CA THR A 22 -20.04 -11.00 -1.24
C THR A 22 -18.63 -11.30 -0.74
N SER A 23 -18.13 -12.49 -1.08
CA SER A 23 -16.77 -12.89 -0.84
C SER A 23 -15.92 -12.16 -1.88
N LEU A 24 -15.72 -10.86 -1.67
CA LEU A 24 -14.46 -10.20 -1.99
C LEU A 24 -13.34 -10.81 -1.11
N GLN A 25 -13.25 -12.13 -0.98
CA GLN A 25 -12.21 -12.88 -0.30
C GLN A 25 -12.11 -14.28 -0.93
N VAL A 26 -11.98 -14.35 -2.26
CA VAL A 26 -11.05 -15.32 -2.83
C VAL A 26 -9.69 -14.80 -2.38
N SER A 27 -9.25 -15.23 -1.19
CA SER A 27 -7.93 -14.88 -0.65
C SER A 27 -6.94 -14.87 -1.80
N ALA A 28 -6.16 -13.80 -1.98
CA ALA A 28 -4.72 -13.93 -2.22
C ALA A 28 -4.31 -15.27 -2.89
N TRP A 29 -4.90 -15.59 -4.05
CA TRP A 29 -4.82 -16.94 -4.61
C TRP A 29 -3.50 -16.90 -5.36
N LEU A 30 -2.45 -17.22 -4.59
CA LEU A 30 -1.03 -17.23 -4.91
C LEU A 30 -0.30 -15.88 -4.76
N GLY A 31 -0.07 -15.43 -3.51
CA GLY A 31 1.16 -14.70 -3.12
C GLY A 31 1.71 -13.70 -4.15
N GLY A 32 0.85 -12.76 -4.58
CA GLY A 32 1.20 -11.79 -5.60
C GLY A 32 2.43 -11.00 -5.17
N THR A 33 3.41 -10.94 -6.06
CA THR A 33 4.61 -10.14 -5.82
C THR A 33 4.23 -8.66 -5.90
N VAL A 34 4.51 -7.92 -4.82
CA VAL A 34 4.27 -6.48 -4.75
C VAL A 34 5.57 -5.77 -5.10
N TYR A 35 5.49 -4.90 -6.09
CA TYR A 35 6.55 -4.01 -6.53
C TYR A 35 6.29 -2.63 -5.95
N LEU A 36 7.06 -2.25 -4.93
CA LEU A 36 6.97 -0.93 -4.32
C LEU A 36 7.99 0.01 -4.97
N ARG A 37 7.56 1.21 -5.34
CA ARG A 37 8.37 2.24 -5.98
C ARG A 37 8.09 3.58 -5.32
N ILE A 38 9.14 4.24 -4.84
CA ILE A 38 9.09 5.55 -4.20
C ILE A 38 9.99 6.47 -5.03
N THR A 39 9.38 7.45 -5.71
CA THR A 39 10.10 8.38 -6.58
C THR A 39 10.15 9.76 -5.94
N ASN A 40 11.34 10.35 -5.93
CA ASN A 40 11.54 11.70 -5.43
C ASN A 40 11.24 12.74 -6.52
N GLN A 41 10.30 13.64 -6.26
CA GLN A 41 9.94 14.79 -7.10
C GLN A 41 9.83 16.08 -6.25
N LEU A 42 10.76 16.26 -5.31
CA LEU A 42 10.86 17.46 -4.48
C LEU A 42 11.33 18.68 -5.27
N GLU A 43 10.49 19.20 -6.16
CA GLU A 43 10.69 20.50 -6.78
C GLU A 43 9.85 21.56 -6.04
N PRO A 44 10.40 22.75 -5.75
CA PRO A 44 11.66 23.29 -6.26
C PRO A 44 12.89 23.05 -5.36
N SER A 45 12.78 22.38 -4.20
CA SER A 45 13.92 22.26 -3.29
C SER A 45 15.09 21.45 -3.86
N ASN A 46 14.80 20.56 -4.82
CA ASN A 46 15.72 19.61 -5.44
C ASN A 46 16.48 18.76 -4.40
N ALA A 47 15.86 18.53 -3.25
CA ALA A 47 16.50 17.88 -2.12
C ALA A 47 16.68 16.37 -2.38
N ILE A 48 17.77 15.82 -1.82
CA ILE A 48 17.96 14.37 -1.69
C ILE A 48 17.19 13.92 -0.44
N VAL A 49 16.44 12.83 -0.57
CA VAL A 49 15.67 12.25 0.54
C VAL A 49 16.35 10.99 1.04
N THR A 50 16.56 10.90 2.34
CA THR A 50 16.88 9.63 3.00
C THR A 50 15.59 8.89 3.28
N VAL A 51 15.47 7.68 2.75
CA VAL A 51 14.31 6.80 2.94
C VAL A 51 14.77 5.54 3.68
N HIS A 52 14.22 5.31 4.87
CA HIS A 52 14.46 4.11 5.67
C HIS A 52 13.17 3.31 5.76
N CYS A 53 13.09 2.15 5.11
CA CYS A 53 11.91 1.28 5.16
C CYS A 53 12.14 0.03 6.01
N LYS A 54 11.09 -0.41 6.71
CA LYS A 54 11.09 -1.66 7.47
C LYS A 54 9.70 -2.31 7.50
N SER A 55 9.70 -3.61 7.73
CA SER A 55 8.52 -4.41 8.10
C SER A 55 8.64 -4.84 9.57
N GLY A 56 7.76 -5.73 10.04
CA GLY A 56 7.92 -6.34 11.35
C GLY A 56 9.14 -7.26 11.44
N ASP A 57 9.55 -7.86 10.31
CA ASP A 57 10.57 -8.90 10.25
C ASP A 57 11.86 -8.46 9.53
N ASP A 58 11.78 -7.44 8.67
CA ASP A 58 12.86 -7.01 7.80
C ASP A 58 13.17 -5.52 7.99
N ASP A 59 14.45 -5.20 8.12
CA ASP A 59 14.96 -3.83 7.99
C ASP A 59 15.64 -3.67 6.63
N LEU A 60 15.14 -2.76 5.79
CA LEU A 60 15.69 -2.52 4.45
C LEU A 60 16.81 -1.46 4.45
N GLY A 61 17.08 -0.82 5.60
CA GLY A 61 18.10 0.20 5.78
C GLY A 61 17.79 1.54 5.12
N ASP A 62 18.78 2.43 5.16
CA ASP A 62 18.75 3.77 4.58
C ASP A 62 19.07 3.77 3.08
N HIS A 63 18.28 4.52 2.33
CA HIS A 63 18.48 4.76 0.89
C HIS A 63 18.41 6.25 0.59
N LEU A 64 19.46 6.79 -0.03
CA LEU A 64 19.45 8.16 -0.54
C LEU A 64 18.79 8.17 -1.93
N VAL A 65 17.75 8.99 -2.09
CA VAL A 65 16.98 9.11 -3.33
C VAL A 65 17.12 10.53 -3.86
N ALA A 66 17.92 10.71 -4.90
CA ALA A 66 18.09 12.03 -5.52
C ALA A 66 16.84 12.44 -6.32
N LEU A 67 16.76 13.72 -6.69
CA LEU A 67 15.66 14.24 -7.51
C LEU A 67 15.49 13.42 -8.80
N GLY A 68 14.27 12.96 -9.06
CA GLY A 68 13.93 12.15 -10.23
C GLY A 68 14.28 10.67 -10.10
N GLU A 69 15.01 10.25 -9.05
CA GLU A 69 15.33 8.85 -8.81
C GLU A 69 14.20 8.09 -8.11
N THR A 70 14.26 6.76 -8.21
CA THR A 70 13.29 5.85 -7.61
C THR A 70 13.99 4.83 -6.71
N TYR A 71 13.65 4.83 -5.43
CA TYR A 71 13.90 3.68 -4.57
C TYR A 71 12.82 2.61 -4.78
N LYS A 72 13.22 1.35 -4.89
CA LYS A 72 12.32 0.23 -5.19
C LYS A 72 12.72 -1.02 -4.43
N PHE A 73 11.72 -1.75 -3.97
CA PHE A 73 11.91 -3.08 -3.41
C PHE A 73 10.68 -3.95 -3.70
N THR A 74 10.81 -5.24 -3.42
CA THR A 74 9.81 -6.23 -3.81
C THR A 74 9.62 -7.24 -2.69
N PHE A 75 8.37 -7.59 -2.43
CA PHE A 75 8.00 -8.53 -1.36
C PHE A 75 6.74 -9.31 -1.74
N LYS A 76 6.38 -10.27 -0.89
CA LYS A 76 5.14 -11.04 -1.01
C LYS A 76 4.28 -10.80 0.22
N ASN A 77 2.98 -10.71 0.01
CA ASN A 77 2.03 -10.70 1.13
C ASN A 77 2.04 -12.05 1.85
N ASN A 78 1.90 -11.99 3.16
CA ASN A 78 1.65 -13.18 3.96
C ASN A 78 0.20 -13.66 3.76
N SER A 79 -0.06 -14.92 4.11
CA SER A 79 -1.36 -15.56 3.91
C SER A 79 -2.47 -15.05 4.83
N TRP A 80 -2.16 -14.13 5.75
CA TRP A 80 -3.12 -13.55 6.71
C TRP A 80 -3.43 -12.07 6.43
N ASP A 81 -2.97 -11.53 5.30
CA ASP A 81 -3.15 -10.12 4.92
C ASP A 81 -2.73 -9.12 6.01
N THR A 82 -1.66 -9.45 6.74
CA THR A 82 -1.08 -8.58 7.80
C THR A 82 0.22 -7.91 7.39
N THR A 83 0.70 -8.13 6.16
CA THR A 83 1.94 -7.50 5.66
C THR A 83 1.86 -5.98 5.74
N LEU A 84 2.89 -5.41 6.38
CA LEU A 84 3.04 -3.99 6.66
C LEU A 84 4.49 -3.59 6.35
N PHE A 85 4.64 -2.53 5.57
CA PHE A 85 5.91 -1.79 5.46
C PHE A 85 5.64 -0.34 5.81
N PHE A 86 6.54 0.21 6.64
CA PHE A 86 6.55 1.60 7.00
C PHE A 86 7.92 2.18 6.73
N CYS A 87 7.95 3.43 6.27
CA CYS A 87 9.18 4.11 5.90
C CYS A 87 9.25 5.45 6.61
N ASN A 88 10.44 5.77 7.10
CA ASN A 88 10.82 7.09 7.52
C ASN A 88 11.44 7.85 6.34
N PHE A 89 11.12 9.13 6.24
CA PHE A 89 11.59 10.02 5.20
C PHE A 89 12.23 11.23 5.87
N ASP A 90 13.46 11.56 5.52
CA ASP A 90 14.17 12.74 6.02
C ASP A 90 14.81 13.50 4.87
N TRP A 91 14.62 14.82 4.86
CA TRP A 91 15.27 15.72 3.91
C TRP A 91 15.31 17.15 4.44
N VAL A 92 16.13 17.99 3.81
CA VAL A 92 16.19 19.43 4.13
C VAL A 92 15.55 20.20 2.99
N SER A 93 14.48 20.92 3.30
CA SER A 93 13.83 21.81 2.36
C SER A 93 14.64 23.09 2.22
N SER A 94 15.26 23.29 1.05
CA SER A 94 15.96 24.53 0.73
C SER A 94 15.00 25.70 0.51
N SER A 95 13.77 25.43 0.06
CA SER A 95 12.72 26.44 -0.13
C SER A 95 12.17 26.96 1.21
N LEU A 96 12.07 26.11 2.23
CA LEU A 96 11.58 26.46 3.56
C LEU A 96 12.70 26.68 4.59
N GLY A 97 13.95 26.31 4.27
CA GLY A 97 15.10 26.40 5.17
C GLY A 97 15.01 25.51 6.41
N LYS A 98 14.26 24.40 6.35
CA LYS A 98 14.02 23.51 7.50
C LYS A 98 14.16 22.03 7.15
N SER A 99 14.49 21.21 8.14
CA SER A 99 14.40 19.76 8.04
C SER A 99 12.94 19.30 8.06
N VAL A 100 12.61 18.37 7.17
CA VAL A 100 11.30 17.72 7.09
C VAL A 100 11.50 16.24 7.34
N SER A 101 10.67 15.69 8.23
CA SER A 101 10.70 14.28 8.61
C SER A 101 9.29 13.72 8.73
N GLY A 102 9.10 12.44 8.42
CA GLY A 102 7.85 11.75 8.65
C GLY A 102 7.94 10.24 8.46
N THR A 103 7.23 9.50 9.31
CA THR A 103 7.06 8.05 9.17
C THR A 103 5.66 7.74 8.65
N ILE A 104 5.57 6.92 7.60
CA ILE A 104 4.30 6.46 7.05
C ILE A 104 4.31 4.98 6.73
N ASP A 105 3.16 4.35 6.91
CA ASP A 105 2.87 3.04 6.37
C ASP A 105 2.75 3.08 4.84
N ILE A 106 3.86 2.85 4.16
CA ILE A 106 3.97 2.86 2.69
C ILE A 106 3.21 1.69 2.05
N TYR A 107 3.02 0.61 2.82
CA TYR A 107 2.22 -0.53 2.44
C TYR A 107 1.44 -1.13 3.63
N LYS A 108 0.12 -1.30 3.48
CA LYS A 108 -0.76 -2.09 4.35
C LYS A 108 -1.56 -3.04 3.48
N ALA A 109 -1.37 -4.35 3.64
CA ALA A 109 -2.03 -5.37 2.81
C ALA A 109 -3.54 -5.09 2.63
N LYS A 110 -4.29 -4.91 3.73
CA LYS A 110 -5.74 -4.62 3.69
C LYS A 110 -6.12 -3.34 2.94
N ARG A 111 -5.27 -2.31 2.94
CA ARG A 111 -5.51 -1.05 2.22
C ARG A 111 -5.11 -1.17 0.75
N ASP A 112 -3.97 -1.80 0.50
CA ASP A 112 -3.23 -1.62 -0.75
C ASP A 112 -3.40 -2.73 -1.77
N GLN A 113 -3.89 -3.90 -1.35
CA GLN A 113 -4.27 -4.96 -2.28
C GLN A 113 -5.36 -4.47 -3.25
N GLU A 114 -6.30 -3.64 -2.81
CA GLU A 114 -7.27 -3.00 -3.71
C GLU A 114 -6.72 -1.75 -4.39
N ARG A 115 -5.87 -0.99 -3.69
CA ARG A 115 -5.38 0.31 -4.17
C ARG A 115 -4.42 0.17 -5.33
N CYS A 116 -3.45 -0.73 -5.24
CA CYS A 116 -2.33 -0.85 -6.18
C CYS A 116 -2.16 -2.27 -6.75
N VAL A 117 -2.83 -3.27 -6.16
CA VAL A 117 -2.80 -4.70 -6.53
C VAL A 117 -1.39 -5.30 -6.46
N HIS A 118 -0.53 -4.99 -7.42
CA HIS A 118 0.87 -5.43 -7.50
C HIS A 118 1.86 -4.28 -7.64
N HIS A 119 1.44 -3.10 -8.10
CA HIS A 119 2.35 -2.00 -8.42
C HIS A 119 2.02 -0.77 -7.59
N CYS A 120 2.65 -0.69 -6.42
CA CYS A 120 2.48 0.40 -5.46
C CYS A 120 3.48 1.51 -5.76
N ASN A 121 3.00 2.58 -6.41
CA ASN A 121 3.81 3.74 -6.76
C ASN A 121 3.54 4.91 -5.80
N TRP A 122 4.60 5.54 -5.35
CA TRP A 122 4.59 6.69 -4.47
C TRP A 122 5.44 7.83 -5.05
N LEU A 123 4.99 9.06 -4.83
CA LEU A 123 5.69 10.30 -5.14
C LEU A 123 5.95 11.07 -3.86
N ILE A 124 7.17 11.56 -3.72
CA ILE A 124 7.58 12.52 -2.69
C ILE A 124 7.52 13.91 -3.32
N LEU A 125 6.60 14.76 -2.83
CA LEU A 125 6.42 16.14 -3.25
C LEU A 125 6.59 17.09 -2.06
N GLU A 126 6.81 18.39 -2.30
CA GLU A 126 6.97 19.41 -1.24
C GLU A 126 5.78 19.49 -0.28
N THR A 127 4.59 19.12 -0.75
CA THR A 127 3.35 19.16 0.05
C THR A 127 3.11 17.87 0.82
N GLY A 128 3.68 16.74 0.39
CA GLY A 128 3.39 15.45 0.99
C GLY A 128 3.78 14.25 0.15
N LEU A 129 3.28 13.08 0.58
CA LEU A 129 3.39 11.81 -0.11
C LEU A 129 2.10 11.48 -0.85
N TYR A 130 2.24 11.21 -2.13
CA TYR A 130 1.14 10.86 -3.01
C TYR A 130 1.28 9.42 -3.46
N SER A 131 0.17 8.69 -3.50
CA SER A 131 0.17 7.32 -4.00
C SER A 131 -0.82 7.15 -5.14
N TYR A 132 -0.42 6.40 -6.15
CA TYR A 132 -1.29 6.12 -7.29
C TYR A 132 -2.36 5.09 -6.91
N THR A 133 -3.62 5.40 -7.19
CA THR A 133 -4.76 4.54 -6.91
C THR A 133 -5.33 3.99 -8.22
N LEU A 134 -5.47 2.66 -8.32
CA LEU A 134 -6.06 1.99 -9.49
C LEU A 134 -7.58 2.16 -9.60
N ARG A 135 -8.26 2.46 -8.49
CA ARG A 135 -9.72 2.68 -8.42
C ARG A 135 -10.12 3.99 -9.13
N THR A 136 -9.50 5.10 -8.73
CA THR A 136 -9.74 6.45 -9.22
C THR A 136 -8.86 6.84 -10.41
N LYS A 137 -7.73 6.13 -10.62
CA LYS A 137 -6.69 6.44 -11.62
C LYS A 137 -5.97 7.77 -11.40
N PHE A 138 -5.96 8.26 -10.16
CA PHE A 138 -5.28 9.50 -9.77
C PHE A 138 -4.20 9.26 -8.71
N TRP A 139 -3.35 10.28 -8.55
CA TRP A 139 -2.44 10.40 -7.42
C TRP A 139 -3.17 11.02 -6.23
N GLU A 140 -3.31 10.27 -5.15
CA GLU A 140 -4.00 10.69 -3.93
C GLU A 140 -2.96 11.07 -2.87
N ASN A 141 -3.13 12.23 -2.23
CA ASN A 141 -2.32 12.60 -1.08
C ASN A 141 -2.72 11.71 0.11
N LEU A 142 -1.80 10.90 0.61
CA LEU A 142 -2.02 10.04 1.77
C LEU A 142 -1.31 10.57 3.02
N TYR A 143 -0.47 11.59 2.88
CA TYR A 143 0.25 12.22 3.98
C TYR A 143 0.76 13.60 3.58
N SER A 144 0.50 14.61 4.40
CA SER A 144 1.04 15.95 4.22
C SER A 144 2.21 16.17 5.17
N TRP A 145 3.29 16.79 4.67
CA TRP A 145 4.42 17.14 5.52
C TRP A 145 4.04 18.20 6.55
N PRO A 146 4.62 18.15 7.76
CA PRO A 146 4.43 19.20 8.76
C PRO A 146 4.96 20.54 8.23
N GLN A 147 4.11 21.57 8.32
CA GLN A 147 4.40 22.95 7.93
C GLN A 147 5.13 23.73 9.02
#